data_AF-A0A7X7H5M4-F1
#
_entry.id   AF-A0A7X7H5M4-F1
#
_cell.length_a   1.000
_cell.length_b   1.000
_cell.length_c   1.000
_cell.angle_alpha   90.00
_cell.angle_beta   90.00
_cell.angle_gamma   90.00
#
_symmetry.space_group_name_H-M   'P 1'
#
loop_
_entity.id
_entity.type
_entity.pdbx_description
1 polymer ?
#
loop_
_entity_poly.entity_id
_entity_poly.type
_entity_poly.pdbx_seq_one_letter_code
_entity_poly.pdbx_strand_id
1 'polypeptide(L)'
;MKQEIILFKISGDDRPGLTSVLTGIIAEGGATILDIAQSDIHSTLSLGILFLSDNAGVIIKELLFAANKMGVNARFDPVDEDNYNAWVARQGKDRFIVTLLGPDISAPLISKVSGFIATQGLNIDAITRLTGRMPLNGENAKTKACVELSVRGTPIDKNAIHSEFVKLSRNMGYDISFQEDNLYRRNRRLICFDMDSTLIKTECIDQLAERAGVGDKVKAITERAMKGEIDFSESFARRVALLKGLNASVMKEIAENLPLMDGADRLLNTLKKYGYKVAILSGGFTFFCDYIKRRFNLDYVYA
;
A
#
# COMPACT_ATOMS: atom_id res chain seq x y z
N MET A 1 -31.08 -7.68 37.92
CA MET A 1 -30.50 -8.74 37.05
C MET A 1 -29.05 -8.37 36.83
N LYS A 2 -28.15 -9.35 36.64
CA LYS A 2 -26.73 -9.06 36.43
C LYS A 2 -26.53 -8.81 34.94
N GLN A 3 -25.94 -7.67 34.58
CA GLN A 3 -25.57 -7.41 33.20
C GLN A 3 -24.47 -8.39 32.76
N GLU A 4 -24.66 -8.99 31.58
CA GLU A 4 -23.73 -9.94 30.98
C GLU A 4 -23.23 -9.38 29.65
N ILE A 5 -21.90 -9.48 29.44
CA ILE A 5 -21.28 -9.16 28.15
C ILE A 5 -21.07 -10.48 27.41
N ILE A 6 -21.63 -10.58 26.20
CA ILE A 6 -21.54 -11.78 25.37
C ILE A 6 -20.91 -11.43 24.03
N LEU A 7 -19.87 -12.17 23.66
CA LEU A 7 -19.33 -12.16 22.31
C LEU A 7 -20.00 -13.26 21.49
N PHE A 8 -20.90 -12.85 20.61
CA PHE A 8 -21.55 -13.72 19.64
C PHE A 8 -20.74 -13.74 18.35
N LYS A 9 -20.32 -14.93 17.93
CA LYS A 9 -19.55 -15.16 16.70
C LYS A 9 -20.35 -16.08 15.79
N ILE A 10 -20.37 -15.75 14.51
CA ILE A 10 -20.92 -16.63 13.49
C ILE A 10 -19.92 -16.89 12.36
N SER A 11 -20.03 -18.06 11.77
CA SER A 11 -19.33 -18.38 10.52
C SER A 11 -20.12 -19.32 9.62
N GLY A 12 -20.07 -19.12 8.31
CA GLY A 12 -20.78 -19.95 7.34
C GLY A 12 -20.92 -19.26 5.99
N ASP A 13 -21.73 -19.82 5.10
CA ASP A 13 -22.01 -19.19 3.79
C ASP A 13 -22.71 -17.84 3.98
N ASP A 14 -22.20 -16.81 3.31
CA ASP A 14 -22.82 -15.48 3.34
C ASP A 14 -24.23 -15.51 2.71
N ARG A 15 -25.17 -14.78 3.31
CA ARG A 15 -26.56 -14.68 2.87
C ARG A 15 -27.12 -13.27 3.10
N PRO A 16 -27.84 -12.70 2.12
CA PRO A 16 -28.53 -11.43 2.31
C PRO A 16 -29.48 -11.45 3.51
N GLY A 17 -29.48 -10.35 4.28
CA GLY A 17 -30.39 -10.16 5.42
C GLY A 17 -29.93 -10.79 6.74
N LEU A 18 -28.83 -11.53 6.76
CA LEU A 18 -28.31 -12.18 7.96
C LEU A 18 -28.06 -11.18 9.10
N THR A 19 -27.31 -10.11 8.83
CA THR A 19 -27.00 -9.10 9.85
C THR A 19 -28.27 -8.44 10.39
N SER A 20 -29.29 -8.24 9.54
CA SER A 20 -30.57 -7.66 9.93
C SER A 20 -31.35 -8.57 10.89
N VAL A 21 -31.41 -9.88 10.62
CA VAL A 21 -32.12 -10.84 11.48
C VAL A 21 -31.47 -10.92 12.85
N LEU A 22 -30.15 -11.07 12.89
CA LEU A 22 -29.41 -11.23 14.14
C LEU A 22 -29.45 -9.97 15.01
N THR A 23 -29.25 -8.79 14.41
CA THR A 23 -29.34 -7.53 15.15
C THR A 23 -30.78 -7.21 15.57
N GLY A 24 -31.79 -7.64 14.80
CA GLY A 24 -33.19 -7.55 15.20
C GLY A 24 -33.50 -8.32 16.49
N ILE A 25 -33.02 -9.57 16.60
CA ILE A 25 -33.17 -10.38 17.82
C ILE A 25 -32.49 -9.72 19.02
N ILE A 26 -31.28 -9.18 18.83
CA ILE A 26 -30.55 -8.45 19.89
C ILE A 26 -31.33 -7.20 20.32
N ALA A 27 -31.92 -6.47 19.37
CA ALA A 27 -32.72 -5.29 19.63
C ALA A 27 -34.03 -5.62 20.39
N GLU A 28 -34.76 -6.67 19.99
CA GLU A 28 -35.96 -7.14 20.67
C GLU A 28 -35.68 -7.58 22.12
N GLY A 29 -34.49 -8.14 22.36
CA GLY A 29 -34.01 -8.48 23.71
C GLY A 29 -33.56 -7.29 24.56
N GLY A 30 -33.62 -6.06 24.03
CA GLY A 30 -33.20 -4.84 24.73
C GLY A 30 -31.70 -4.76 25.04
N ALA A 31 -30.87 -5.48 24.28
CA ALA A 31 -29.43 -5.48 24.46
C ALA A 31 -28.75 -4.31 23.74
N THR A 32 -27.60 -3.88 24.26
CA THR A 32 -26.76 -2.85 23.64
C THR A 32 -25.58 -3.50 22.94
N ILE A 33 -25.38 -3.22 21.65
CA ILE A 33 -24.18 -3.64 20.93
C ILE A 33 -23.01 -2.75 21.34
N LEU A 34 -21.94 -3.36 21.86
CA LEU A 34 -20.71 -2.69 22.29
C LEU A 34 -19.67 -2.63 21.16
N ASP A 35 -19.62 -3.66 20.32
CA ASP A 35 -18.74 -3.73 19.14
C ASP A 35 -19.32 -4.68 18.10
N ILE A 36 -19.03 -4.42 16.82
CA ILE A 36 -19.48 -5.27 15.70
C ILE A 36 -18.46 -5.23 14.55
N ALA A 37 -18.11 -6.41 14.04
CA ALA A 37 -17.19 -6.52 12.91
C ALA A 37 -17.58 -7.71 12.01
N GLN A 38 -17.51 -7.51 10.70
CA GLN A 38 -17.76 -8.52 9.68
C GLN A 38 -16.56 -8.63 8.73
N SER A 39 -16.27 -9.84 8.29
CA SER A 39 -15.36 -10.13 7.20
C SER A 39 -15.91 -11.26 6.33
N ASP A 40 -15.84 -11.08 5.01
CA ASP A 40 -16.26 -12.08 4.01
C ASP A 40 -15.04 -12.57 3.24
N ILE A 41 -14.69 -13.85 3.43
CA ILE A 41 -13.52 -14.46 2.81
C ILE A 41 -14.00 -15.65 1.97
N HIS A 42 -13.88 -15.55 0.65
CA HIS A 42 -14.27 -16.61 -0.29
C HIS A 42 -15.72 -17.10 -0.11
N SER A 43 -16.65 -16.15 0.06
CA SER A 43 -18.09 -16.40 0.32
C SER A 43 -18.39 -17.00 1.70
N THR A 44 -17.38 -17.16 2.55
CA THR A 44 -17.55 -17.50 3.96
C THR A 44 -17.59 -16.21 4.77
N LEU A 45 -18.76 -15.95 5.36
CA LEU A 45 -18.98 -14.90 6.33
C LEU A 45 -18.33 -15.27 7.67
N SER A 46 -17.71 -14.28 8.30
CA SER A 46 -17.37 -14.28 9.71
C SER A 46 -17.85 -12.96 10.32
N LEU A 47 -18.82 -13.03 11.24
CA LEU A 47 -19.38 -11.86 11.92
C LEU A 47 -19.26 -12.05 13.43
N GLY A 48 -18.74 -11.02 14.10
CA GLY A 48 -18.68 -10.92 15.56
C GLY A 48 -19.55 -9.75 16.03
N ILE A 49 -20.40 -10.00 17.02
CA ILE A 49 -21.19 -8.99 17.71
C ILE A 49 -20.93 -9.14 19.21
N LEU A 50 -20.37 -8.10 19.82
CA LEU A 50 -20.23 -7.99 21.27
C LEU A 50 -21.42 -7.20 21.81
N PHE A 51 -22.21 -7.77 22.72
CA PHE A 51 -23.38 -7.09 23.28
C PHE A 51 -23.47 -7.22 24.80
N LEU A 52 -24.10 -6.23 25.43
CA LEU A 52 -24.42 -6.14 26.86
C LEU A 52 -25.92 -6.34 27.05
N SER A 53 -26.33 -7.23 27.96
CA SER A 53 -27.75 -7.46 28.25
C SER A 53 -27.99 -7.92 29.69
N ASP A 54 -29.14 -7.55 30.24
CA ASP A 54 -29.69 -8.12 31.48
C ASP A 54 -30.43 -9.45 31.27
N ASN A 55 -30.69 -9.83 30.02
CA ASN A 55 -31.46 -11.01 29.61
C ASN A 55 -30.73 -11.86 28.55
N ALA A 56 -29.40 -11.97 28.66
CA ALA A 56 -28.56 -12.60 27.64
C ALA A 56 -29.00 -14.03 27.28
N GLY A 57 -29.47 -14.83 28.25
CA GLY A 57 -29.93 -16.19 28.02
C GLY A 57 -31.09 -16.31 27.00
N VAL A 58 -32.04 -15.37 27.00
CA VAL A 58 -33.15 -15.36 26.04
C VAL A 58 -32.63 -15.02 24.64
N ILE A 59 -31.78 -14.00 24.55
CA ILE A 59 -31.18 -13.55 23.30
C ILE A 59 -30.33 -14.66 22.67
N ILE A 60 -29.49 -15.33 23.46
CA ILE A 60 -28.64 -16.45 23.01
C ILE A 60 -29.51 -17.57 22.41
N LYS A 61 -30.62 -17.91 23.07
CA LYS A 61 -31.54 -18.95 22.58
C LYS A 61 -32.12 -18.60 21.21
N GLU A 62 -32.64 -17.38 21.04
CA GLU A 62 -33.22 -16.93 19.77
C GLU A 62 -32.15 -16.82 18.67
N LEU A 63 -30.96 -16.31 19.00
CA LEU A 63 -29.83 -16.24 18.07
C LEU A 63 -29.36 -17.64 17.62
N LEU A 64 -29.32 -18.62 18.53
CA LEU A 64 -29.01 -20.01 18.19
C LEU A 64 -30.03 -20.60 17.21
N PHE A 65 -31.31 -20.33 17.45
CA PHE A 65 -32.38 -20.82 16.58
C PHE A 65 -32.31 -20.19 15.18
N ALA A 66 -32.09 -18.88 15.12
CA ALA A 66 -31.88 -18.17 13.87
C ALA A 66 -30.64 -18.67 13.12
N ALA A 67 -29.49 -18.81 13.80
CA ALA A 67 -28.26 -19.31 13.20
C ALA A 67 -28.44 -20.70 12.58
N ASN A 68 -29.08 -21.63 13.31
CA ASN A 68 -29.36 -22.98 12.82
C ASN A 68 -30.27 -22.96 11.58
N LYS A 69 -31.38 -22.20 11.63
CA LYS A 69 -32.29 -22.03 10.48
C LYS A 69 -31.58 -21.46 9.25
N MET A 70 -30.58 -20.61 9.47
CA MET A 70 -29.78 -20.00 8.42
C MET A 70 -28.61 -20.88 7.96
N GLY A 71 -28.35 -22.01 8.62
CA GLY A 71 -27.26 -22.92 8.29
C GLY A 71 -25.88 -22.36 8.59
N VAL A 72 -25.76 -21.43 9.54
CA VAL A 72 -24.48 -20.86 9.98
C VAL A 72 -24.11 -21.40 11.36
N ASN A 73 -22.81 -21.55 11.59
CA ASN A 73 -22.28 -21.91 12.90
C ASN A 73 -22.34 -20.70 13.82
N ALA A 74 -22.80 -20.90 15.05
CA ALA A 74 -22.87 -19.87 16.08
C ALA A 74 -22.07 -20.30 17.31
N ARG A 75 -21.33 -19.35 17.88
CA ARG A 75 -20.58 -19.50 19.13
C ARG A 75 -20.81 -18.29 20.02
N PHE A 76 -20.91 -18.54 21.32
CA PHE A 76 -21.13 -17.52 22.33
C PHE A 76 -20.03 -17.67 23.38
N ASP A 77 -19.26 -16.62 23.59
CA ASP A 77 -18.24 -16.57 24.63
C ASP A 77 -18.63 -15.45 25.62
N PRO A 78 -18.92 -15.77 26.89
CA PRO A 78 -19.08 -14.75 27.93
C PRO A 78 -17.77 -13.98 28.13
N VAL A 79 -17.88 -12.67 28.34
CA VAL A 79 -16.74 -11.78 28.57
C VAL A 79 -16.92 -11.12 29.94
N ASP A 80 -15.95 -11.27 30.82
CA ASP A 80 -15.93 -10.53 32.08
C ASP A 80 -15.53 -9.07 31.88
N GLU A 81 -15.91 -8.22 32.83
CA GLU A 81 -15.65 -6.78 32.78
C GLU A 81 -14.15 -6.44 32.72
N ASP A 82 -13.29 -7.20 33.42
CA ASP A 82 -11.85 -6.96 33.42
C ASP A 82 -11.24 -7.20 32.03
N ASN A 83 -11.62 -8.29 31.36
CA ASN A 83 -11.21 -8.60 30.01
C ASN A 83 -11.76 -7.60 28.99
N TYR A 84 -13.01 -7.16 29.15
CA TYR A 84 -13.58 -6.10 28.32
C TYR A 84 -12.79 -4.80 28.48
N ASN A 85 -12.56 -4.35 29.72
CA ASN A 85 -11.80 -3.13 30.02
C ASN A 85 -10.35 -3.21 29.52
N ALA A 86 -9.70 -4.37 29.65
CA ALA A 86 -8.37 -4.60 29.09
C ALA A 86 -8.35 -4.54 27.56
N TRP A 87 -9.38 -5.04 26.89
CA TRP A 87 -9.53 -4.92 25.43
C TRP A 87 -9.78 -3.47 25.00
N VAL A 88 -10.66 -2.74 25.70
CA VAL A 88 -10.90 -1.31 25.46
C VAL A 88 -9.61 -0.51 25.66
N ALA A 89 -8.83 -0.78 26.71
CA ALA A 89 -7.56 -0.11 26.97
C ALA A 89 -6.49 -0.40 25.90
N ARG A 90 -6.64 -1.48 25.11
CA ARG A 90 -5.78 -1.77 23.95
C ARG A 90 -6.20 -1.00 22.69
N GLN A 91 -7.36 -0.35 22.67
CA GLN A 91 -7.73 0.58 21.60
C GLN A 91 -6.76 1.77 21.62
N GLY A 92 -5.79 1.75 20.71
CA GLY A 92 -4.76 2.79 20.63
C GLY A 92 -3.34 2.29 20.43
N LYS A 93 -3.10 0.97 20.41
CA LYS A 93 -1.80 0.45 19.96
C LYS A 93 -1.48 0.93 18.55
N ASP A 94 -0.19 1.21 18.32
CA ASP A 94 0.30 1.64 17.02
C ASP A 94 -0.14 0.66 15.93
N ARG A 95 -0.55 1.24 14.81
CA ARG A 95 -0.95 0.52 13.61
C ARG A 95 0.10 0.75 12.54
N PHE A 96 0.43 -0.31 11.84
CA PHE A 96 1.38 -0.29 10.75
C PHE A 96 0.80 -1.05 9.56
N ILE A 97 1.22 -0.65 8.37
CA ILE A 97 1.01 -1.40 7.14
C ILE A 97 2.34 -1.98 6.69
N VAL A 98 2.33 -3.28 6.39
CA VAL A 98 3.38 -3.94 5.64
C VAL A 98 2.85 -4.21 4.24
N THR A 99 3.50 -3.66 3.21
CA THR A 99 3.14 -3.91 1.81
C THR A 99 4.19 -4.81 1.17
N LEU A 100 3.75 -5.92 0.58
CA LEU A 100 4.56 -6.87 -0.16
C LEU A 100 4.20 -6.75 -1.64
N LEU A 101 5.18 -6.42 -2.48
CA LEU A 101 5.03 -6.31 -3.93
C LEU A 101 6.07 -7.21 -4.62
N GLY A 102 5.65 -7.96 -5.62
CA GLY A 102 6.55 -8.85 -6.35
C GLY A 102 5.90 -9.51 -7.56
N PRO A 103 6.58 -10.49 -8.18
CA PRO A 103 6.03 -11.23 -9.32
C PRO A 103 4.81 -12.07 -8.92
N ASP A 104 4.80 -12.61 -7.70
CA ASP A 104 3.73 -13.45 -7.16
C ASP A 104 3.52 -13.22 -5.64
N ILE A 105 2.66 -14.03 -5.02
CA ILE A 105 2.48 -14.07 -3.57
C ILE A 105 3.21 -15.31 -3.04
N SER A 106 4.46 -15.14 -2.63
CA SER A 106 5.31 -16.23 -2.17
C SER A 106 5.03 -16.62 -0.71
N ALA A 107 4.68 -17.88 -0.46
CA ALA A 107 4.49 -18.41 0.89
C ALA A 107 5.76 -18.33 1.76
N PRO A 108 6.98 -18.65 1.25
CA PRO A 108 8.23 -18.39 1.97
C PRO A 108 8.42 -16.93 2.39
N LEU A 109 8.05 -15.97 1.54
CA LEU A 109 8.14 -14.54 1.88
C LEU A 109 7.18 -14.21 3.01
N ILE A 110 5.90 -14.58 2.87
CA ILE A 110 4.87 -14.33 3.89
C ILE A 110 5.30 -14.91 5.23
N SER A 111 5.78 -16.16 5.25
CA SER A 111 6.23 -16.82 6.47
C SER A 111 7.40 -16.09 7.16
N LYS A 112 8.40 -15.64 6.40
CA LYS A 112 9.53 -14.88 6.95
C LYS A 112 9.11 -13.51 7.48
N VAL A 113 8.28 -12.80 6.71
CA VAL A 113 7.78 -11.48 7.09
C VAL A 113 6.90 -11.58 8.34
N SER A 114 5.91 -12.48 8.36
CA SER A 114 5.02 -12.67 9.51
C SER A 114 5.77 -13.17 10.74
N GLY A 115 6.71 -14.10 10.56
CA GLY A 115 7.57 -14.59 11.63
C GLY A 115 8.40 -13.48 12.26
N PHE A 116 9.04 -12.64 11.44
CA PHE A 116 9.83 -11.51 11.96
C PHE A 116 8.97 -10.43 12.61
N ILE A 117 7.77 -10.15 12.08
CA ILE A 117 6.81 -9.23 12.72
C ILE A 117 6.42 -9.75 14.11
N ALA A 118 6.19 -11.06 14.25
CA ALA A 118 5.84 -11.66 15.53
C ALA A 118 6.99 -11.55 16.56
N THR A 119 8.26 -11.70 16.16
CA THR A 119 9.40 -11.51 17.09
C THR A 119 9.51 -10.07 17.59
N GLN A 120 8.93 -9.10 16.88
CA GLN A 120 8.84 -7.69 17.29
C GLN A 120 7.63 -7.39 18.17
N GLY A 121 6.87 -8.40 18.61
CA GLY A 121 5.69 -8.22 19.47
C GLY A 121 4.47 -7.66 18.73
N LEU A 122 4.46 -7.75 17.40
CA LEU A 122 3.39 -7.26 16.55
C LEU A 122 2.47 -8.40 16.10
N ASN A 123 1.18 -8.11 15.97
CA ASN A 123 0.16 -9.02 15.47
C ASN A 123 -0.33 -8.57 14.09
N ILE A 124 -0.66 -9.52 13.20
CA ILE A 124 -1.32 -9.23 11.92
C ILE A 124 -2.83 -9.34 12.13
N ASP A 125 -3.56 -8.25 11.89
CA ASP A 125 -5.01 -8.22 12.07
C ASP A 125 -5.76 -8.54 10.77
N ALA A 126 -5.20 -8.17 9.63
CA ALA A 126 -5.81 -8.37 8.33
C ALA A 126 -4.76 -8.50 7.24
N ILE A 127 -5.09 -9.28 6.21
CA ILE A 127 -4.28 -9.42 5.00
C ILE A 127 -5.19 -9.17 3.81
N THR A 128 -4.88 -8.15 3.01
CA THR A 128 -5.69 -7.72 1.86
C THR A 128 -4.86 -7.75 0.60
N ARG A 129 -5.38 -8.37 -0.47
CA ARG A 129 -4.75 -8.30 -1.80
C ARG A 129 -5.11 -6.98 -2.47
N LEU A 130 -4.11 -6.21 -2.92
CA LEU A 130 -4.31 -4.90 -3.56
C LEU A 130 -4.35 -4.97 -5.09
N THR A 131 -3.90 -6.07 -5.70
CA THR A 131 -3.93 -6.28 -7.15
C THR A 131 -4.91 -7.36 -7.58
N GLY A 132 -5.24 -7.36 -8.87
CA GLY A 132 -6.04 -8.43 -9.49
C GLY A 132 -5.43 -9.82 -9.29
N ARG A 133 -6.25 -10.84 -9.52
CA ARG A 133 -5.85 -12.25 -9.43
C ARG A 133 -5.07 -12.66 -10.68
N MET A 134 -4.02 -13.45 -10.48
CA MET A 134 -3.27 -14.03 -11.60
C MET A 134 -4.04 -15.24 -12.11
N PRO A 135 -4.33 -15.34 -13.42
CA PRO A 135 -4.98 -16.51 -13.97
C PRO A 135 -3.98 -17.67 -14.07
N LEU A 136 -4.50 -18.89 -13.91
CA LEU A 136 -3.69 -20.11 -13.88
C LEU A 136 -3.09 -20.47 -15.25
N ASN A 137 -3.70 -19.98 -16.33
CA ASN A 137 -3.28 -20.24 -17.70
C ASN A 137 -2.11 -19.35 -18.18
N GLY A 138 -1.61 -18.45 -17.34
CA GLY A 138 -0.45 -17.60 -17.65
C GLY A 138 -0.74 -16.42 -18.60
N GLU A 139 -1.97 -16.25 -19.07
CA GLU A 139 -2.38 -15.07 -19.84
C GLU A 139 -2.35 -13.86 -18.89
N ASN A 140 -1.52 -12.85 -19.15
CA ASN A 140 -1.17 -11.73 -18.22
C ASN A 140 -0.05 -12.01 -17.18
N ALA A 141 1.00 -12.73 -17.56
CA ALA A 141 2.25 -12.83 -16.76
C ALA A 141 2.92 -11.48 -16.39
N LYS A 142 2.43 -10.33 -16.88
CA LYS A 142 2.95 -9.00 -16.56
C LYS A 142 2.35 -8.36 -15.30
N THR A 143 1.30 -8.93 -14.70
CA THR A 143 0.71 -8.34 -13.48
C THR A 143 1.48 -8.74 -12.24
N LYS A 144 2.11 -7.76 -11.57
CA LYS A 144 2.70 -7.95 -10.25
C LYS A 144 1.63 -8.25 -9.20
N ALA A 145 1.97 -9.08 -8.22
CA ALA A 145 1.15 -9.31 -7.05
C ALA A 145 1.48 -8.29 -5.96
N CYS A 146 0.45 -7.76 -5.30
CA CYS A 146 0.60 -6.88 -4.15
C CYS A 146 -0.36 -7.31 -3.04
N VAL A 147 0.17 -7.45 -1.82
CA VAL A 147 -0.58 -7.76 -0.62
C VAL A 147 -0.21 -6.77 0.48
N GLU A 148 -1.22 -6.33 1.22
CA GLU A 148 -1.12 -5.46 2.38
C GLU A 148 -1.42 -6.27 3.64
N LEU A 149 -0.56 -6.17 4.66
CA LEU A 149 -0.80 -6.70 5.99
C LEU A 149 -1.03 -5.51 6.93
N SER A 150 -2.19 -5.48 7.59
CA SER A 150 -2.46 -4.57 8.70
C SER A 150 -1.91 -5.17 9.98
N VAL A 151 -1.01 -4.44 10.63
CA VAL A 151 -0.22 -4.90 11.77
C VAL A 151 -0.46 -4.00 12.98
N ARG A 152 -0.63 -4.58 14.16
CA ARG A 152 -0.82 -3.86 15.42
C ARG A 152 0.14 -4.28 16.51
N GLY A 153 0.56 -3.32 17.31
CA GLY A 153 1.45 -3.55 18.45
C GLY A 153 2.48 -2.44 18.59
N THR A 154 3.33 -2.54 19.60
CA THR A 154 4.45 -1.61 19.79
C THR A 154 5.74 -2.36 19.43
N PRO A 155 6.41 -2.02 18.33
CA PRO A 155 7.60 -2.74 17.88
C PRO A 155 8.75 -2.55 18.88
N ILE A 156 9.54 -3.61 19.10
CA ILE A 156 10.74 -3.56 19.94
C ILE A 156 11.80 -2.65 19.31
N ASP A 157 12.09 -2.82 18.01
CA ASP A 157 13.02 -1.97 17.27
C ASP A 157 12.56 -1.78 15.81
N LYS A 158 12.12 -0.55 15.48
CA LYS A 158 11.69 -0.18 14.12
C LYS A 158 12.85 -0.25 13.11
N ASN A 159 14.09 0.04 13.51
CA ASN A 159 15.25 0.01 12.62
C ASN A 159 15.65 -1.44 12.28
N ALA A 160 15.48 -2.36 13.23
CA ALA A 160 15.65 -3.78 12.98
C ALA A 160 14.65 -4.31 11.95
N ILE A 161 13.38 -3.88 12.03
CA ILE A 161 12.35 -4.18 11.01
C ILE A 161 12.77 -3.69 9.64
N HIS A 162 13.16 -2.42 9.53
CA HIS A 162 13.59 -1.87 8.25
C HIS A 162 14.79 -2.64 7.67
N SER A 163 15.81 -2.91 8.49
CA SER A 163 17.02 -3.61 8.06
C SER A 163 16.74 -5.04 7.59
N GLU A 164 15.92 -5.80 8.33
CA GLU A 164 15.57 -7.16 7.93
C GLU A 164 14.71 -7.18 6.67
N PHE A 165 13.77 -6.23 6.52
CA PHE A 165 12.94 -6.15 5.31
C PHE A 165 13.74 -5.77 4.07
N VAL A 166 14.73 -4.88 4.19
CA VAL A 166 15.68 -4.58 3.09
C VAL A 166 16.49 -5.84 2.71
N LYS A 167 16.94 -6.62 3.70
CA LYS A 167 17.66 -7.87 3.46
C LYS A 167 16.79 -8.93 2.78
N LEU A 168 15.56 -9.12 3.25
CA LEU A 168 14.58 -10.03 2.64
C LEU A 168 14.24 -9.61 1.21
N SER A 169 14.04 -8.31 1.00
CA SER A 169 13.76 -7.73 -0.31
C SER A 169 14.84 -8.08 -1.33
N ARG A 170 16.12 -7.84 -0.99
CA ARG A 170 17.28 -8.16 -1.83
C ARG A 170 17.44 -9.65 -2.09
N ASN A 171 17.29 -10.47 -1.05
CA ASN A 171 17.55 -11.92 -1.15
C ASN A 171 16.46 -12.68 -1.92
N MET A 172 15.23 -12.15 -1.95
CA MET A 172 14.08 -12.86 -2.52
C MET A 172 13.52 -12.19 -3.77
N GLY A 173 13.93 -10.97 -4.11
CA GLY A 173 13.44 -10.24 -5.29
C GLY A 173 12.04 -9.68 -5.12
N TYR A 174 11.69 -9.25 -3.91
CA TYR A 174 10.40 -8.62 -3.57
C TYR A 174 10.63 -7.23 -3.01
N ASP A 175 9.67 -6.33 -3.20
CA ASP A 175 9.66 -5.04 -2.54
C ASP A 175 8.83 -5.15 -1.26
N ILE A 176 9.40 -4.70 -0.14
CA ILE A 176 8.76 -4.72 1.17
C ILE A 176 8.75 -3.31 1.73
N SER A 177 7.57 -2.79 2.06
CA SER A 177 7.41 -1.50 2.73
C SER A 177 6.80 -1.68 4.10
N PHE A 178 7.31 -0.94 5.10
CA PHE A 178 6.75 -0.87 6.45
C PHE A 178 6.48 0.61 6.79
N GLN A 179 5.24 0.93 7.12
CA GLN A 179 4.81 2.31 7.36
C GLN A 179 3.81 2.37 8.50
N GLU A 180 3.80 3.47 9.24
CA GLU A 180 2.72 3.76 10.21
C GLU A 180 1.39 4.00 9.49
N ASP A 181 0.31 3.40 10.01
CA ASP A 181 -1.05 3.58 9.50
C ASP A 181 -1.77 4.69 10.27
N ASN A 182 -1.37 5.92 9.99
CA ASN A 182 -1.95 7.13 10.56
C ASN A 182 -2.80 7.91 9.53
N LEU A 183 -3.49 8.95 9.99
CA LEU A 183 -4.31 9.81 9.13
C LEU A 183 -3.50 10.47 8.00
N TYR A 184 -2.22 10.78 8.23
CA TYR A 184 -1.34 11.37 7.23
C TYR A 184 -1.04 10.40 6.08
N ARG A 185 -0.81 9.11 6.36
CA ARG A 185 -0.62 8.08 5.32
C ARG A 185 -1.81 8.03 4.35
N ARG A 186 -3.03 8.07 4.89
CA ARG A 186 -4.27 7.93 4.12
C ARG A 186 -4.67 9.21 3.36
N ASN A 187 -4.15 10.36 3.78
CA ASN A 187 -4.50 11.68 3.24
C ASN A 187 -3.32 12.42 2.60
N ARG A 188 -2.37 11.69 2.01
CA ARG A 188 -1.36 12.32 1.14
C ARG A 188 -2.07 13.02 -0.03
N ARG A 189 -1.63 14.24 -0.36
CA ARG A 189 -2.19 15.10 -1.41
C ARG A 189 -1.15 15.78 -2.28
N LEU A 190 0.14 15.55 -2.01
CA LEU A 190 1.26 16.02 -2.82
C LEU A 190 2.19 14.84 -3.08
N ILE A 191 2.66 14.73 -4.32
CA ILE A 191 3.73 13.82 -4.70
C ILE A 191 4.69 14.53 -5.64
N CYS A 192 5.99 14.35 -5.39
CA CYS A 192 7.06 14.88 -6.21
C CYS A 192 7.76 13.70 -6.89
N PHE A 193 8.06 13.85 -8.17
CA PHE A 193 8.82 12.88 -8.93
C PHE A 193 10.11 13.53 -9.43
N ASP A 194 11.18 12.77 -9.44
CA ASP A 194 12.27 13.03 -10.38
C ASP A 194 11.79 12.75 -11.82
N MET A 195 12.48 13.29 -12.82
CA MET A 195 12.16 13.10 -14.23
C MET A 195 12.96 11.94 -14.82
N ASP A 196 14.26 12.14 -14.99
CA ASP A 196 15.18 11.19 -15.61
C ASP A 196 15.21 9.89 -14.78
N SER A 197 15.21 8.74 -15.46
CA SER A 197 15.19 7.41 -14.83
C SER A 197 14.05 7.15 -13.82
N THR A 198 13.04 8.02 -13.76
CA THR A 198 11.89 7.94 -12.83
C THR A 198 10.55 8.03 -13.58
N LEU A 199 10.25 9.16 -14.21
CA LEU A 199 9.07 9.31 -15.07
C LEU A 199 9.34 8.89 -16.52
N ILE A 200 10.61 8.96 -16.93
CA ILE A 200 11.11 8.50 -18.24
C ILE A 200 12.21 7.46 -18.05
N LYS A 201 12.42 6.61 -19.06
CA LYS A 201 13.39 5.49 -19.02
C LYS A 201 14.82 5.90 -19.37
N THR A 202 15.03 7.15 -19.76
CA THR A 202 16.28 7.65 -20.34
C THR A 202 16.75 8.88 -19.59
N GLU A 203 18.04 9.15 -19.67
CA GLU A 203 18.64 10.43 -19.30
C GLU A 203 18.54 11.40 -20.50
N CYS A 204 17.85 12.53 -20.32
CA CYS A 204 17.66 13.53 -21.38
C CYS A 204 18.98 14.07 -21.93
N ILE A 205 20.01 14.20 -21.09
CA ILE A 205 21.33 14.70 -21.51
C ILE A 205 22.07 13.71 -22.42
N ASP A 206 21.90 12.42 -22.20
CA ASP A 206 22.53 11.38 -23.03
C ASP A 206 21.90 11.36 -24.43
N GLN A 207 20.57 11.51 -24.50
CA GLN A 207 19.84 11.65 -25.77
C GLN A 207 20.27 12.86 -26.60
N LEU A 208 20.63 13.97 -25.93
CA LEU A 208 21.18 15.16 -26.58
C LEU A 208 22.64 14.94 -27.02
N ALA A 209 23.44 14.29 -26.18
CA ALA A 209 24.85 14.03 -26.43
C ALA A 209 25.07 13.09 -27.64
N GLU A 210 24.21 12.07 -27.79
CA GLU A 210 24.21 11.18 -28.95
C GLU A 210 24.00 11.96 -30.26
N ARG A 211 23.00 12.85 -30.30
CA ARG A 211 22.70 13.68 -31.49
C ARG A 211 23.75 14.75 -31.76
N ALA A 212 24.49 15.17 -30.74
CA ALA A 212 25.65 16.06 -30.88
C ALA A 212 26.96 15.31 -31.22
N GLY A 213 26.96 13.97 -31.29
CA GLY A 213 28.17 13.18 -31.55
C GLY A 213 29.19 13.21 -30.42
N VAL A 214 28.76 13.52 -29.19
CA VAL A 214 29.62 13.65 -27.99
C VAL A 214 29.22 12.70 -26.86
N GLY A 215 28.40 11.68 -27.15
CA GLY A 215 27.90 10.70 -26.18
C GLY A 215 28.99 10.10 -25.30
N ASP A 216 30.08 9.61 -25.89
CA ASP A 216 31.19 9.00 -25.13
C ASP A 216 31.84 9.96 -24.13
N LYS A 217 31.96 11.24 -24.50
CA LYS A 217 32.52 12.28 -23.63
C LYS A 217 31.59 12.60 -22.46
N VAL A 218 30.29 12.68 -22.72
CA VAL A 218 29.27 12.90 -21.68
C VAL A 218 29.24 11.73 -20.71
N LYS A 219 29.26 10.49 -21.23
CA LYS A 219 29.32 9.28 -20.41
C LYS A 219 30.54 9.24 -19.50
N ALA A 220 31.72 9.56 -20.03
CA ALA A 220 32.95 9.62 -19.23
C ALA A 220 32.87 10.64 -18.09
N ILE A 221 32.24 11.80 -18.31
CA ILE A 221 32.03 12.81 -17.24
C ILE A 221 31.01 12.30 -16.21
N THR A 222 29.91 11.67 -16.66
CA THR A 222 28.89 11.08 -15.79
C THR A 222 29.49 10.00 -14.88
N GLU A 223 30.32 9.11 -15.42
CA GLU A 223 31.00 8.06 -14.63
C GLU A 223 31.90 8.65 -13.54
N ARG A 224 32.62 9.73 -13.84
CA ARG A 224 33.45 10.44 -12.84
C ARG A 224 32.61 11.09 -11.74
N ALA A 225 31.48 11.69 -12.10
CA ALA A 225 30.55 12.26 -11.13
C ALA A 225 29.95 11.20 -10.21
N MET A 226 29.55 10.04 -10.75
CA MET A 226 29.03 8.92 -9.97
C MET A 226 30.08 8.29 -9.04
N LYS A 227 31.36 8.38 -9.39
CA LYS A 227 32.49 8.00 -8.51
C LYS A 227 32.79 9.04 -7.43
N GLY A 228 32.10 10.18 -7.43
CA GLY A 228 32.34 11.29 -6.50
C GLY A 228 33.60 12.09 -6.80
N GLU A 229 34.18 11.97 -8.00
CA GLU A 229 35.40 12.70 -8.38
C GLU A 229 35.14 14.18 -8.69
N ILE A 230 33.92 14.51 -9.10
CA ILE A 230 33.44 15.86 -9.40
C ILE A 230 32.02 16.02 -8.85
N ASP A 231 31.66 17.22 -8.42
CA ASP A 231 30.31 17.48 -7.92
C ASP A 231 29.26 17.50 -9.04
N PHE A 232 27.98 17.47 -8.64
CA PHE A 232 26.86 17.46 -9.59
C PHE A 232 26.85 18.70 -10.49
N SER A 233 27.06 19.89 -9.94
CA SER A 233 26.99 21.17 -10.66
C SER A 233 28.11 21.29 -11.69
N GLU A 234 29.33 20.91 -11.31
CA GLU A 234 30.51 20.84 -12.18
C GLU A 234 30.30 19.81 -13.29
N SER A 235 29.83 18.61 -12.94
CA SER A 235 29.51 17.55 -13.90
C SER A 235 28.47 18.01 -14.91
N PHE A 236 27.37 18.61 -14.44
CA PHE A 236 26.30 19.09 -15.30
C PHE A 236 26.79 20.20 -16.25
N ALA A 237 27.50 21.20 -15.72
CA ALA A 237 28.06 22.28 -16.53
C ALA A 237 29.00 21.76 -17.63
N ARG A 238 29.87 20.79 -17.31
CA ARG A 238 30.78 20.17 -18.29
C ARG A 238 30.05 19.38 -19.36
N ARG A 239 29.04 18.59 -18.99
CA ARG A 239 28.25 17.81 -19.94
C ARG A 239 27.44 18.72 -20.87
N VAL A 240 26.81 19.76 -20.33
CA VAL A 240 26.05 20.74 -21.12
C VAL A 240 26.96 21.53 -22.07
N ALA A 241 28.19 21.89 -21.64
CA ALA A 241 29.14 22.60 -22.49
C ALA A 241 29.52 21.82 -23.77
N LEU A 242 29.51 20.47 -23.71
CA LEU A 242 29.78 19.62 -24.87
C LEU A 242 28.67 19.67 -25.92
N LEU A 243 27.47 20.12 -25.56
CA LEU A 243 26.32 20.26 -26.47
C LEU A 243 26.37 21.56 -27.30
N LYS A 244 27.43 22.36 -27.16
CA LYS A 244 27.58 23.63 -27.88
C LYS A 244 27.50 23.42 -29.39
N GLY A 245 26.55 24.11 -30.03
CA GLY A 245 26.31 24.04 -31.48
C GLY A 245 25.20 23.08 -31.89
N LEU A 246 24.63 22.30 -30.96
CA LEU A 246 23.46 21.47 -31.24
C LEU A 246 22.23 22.35 -31.52
N ASN A 247 21.49 22.03 -32.59
CA ASN A 247 20.26 22.74 -32.92
C ASN A 247 19.17 22.44 -31.89
N ALA A 248 18.53 23.49 -31.34
CA ALA A 248 17.47 23.35 -30.36
C ALA A 248 16.24 22.56 -30.87
N SER A 249 16.03 22.46 -32.19
CA SER A 249 14.97 21.62 -32.78
C SER A 249 15.05 20.16 -32.33
N VAL A 250 16.25 19.68 -32.02
CA VAL A 250 16.51 18.33 -31.50
C VAL A 250 15.78 18.08 -30.18
N MET A 251 15.67 19.09 -29.30
CA MET A 251 14.97 18.93 -28.03
C MET A 251 13.50 18.58 -28.24
N LYS A 252 12.86 19.19 -29.25
CA LYS A 252 11.46 18.91 -29.60
C LYS A 252 11.27 17.47 -30.08
N GLU A 253 12.14 17.00 -30.98
CA GLU A 253 12.12 15.63 -31.49
C GLU A 253 12.27 14.59 -30.36
N ILE A 254 13.20 14.83 -29.43
CA ILE A 254 13.39 13.96 -28.26
C ILE A 254 12.13 13.97 -27.39
N ALA A 255 11.59 15.15 -27.08
CA ALA A 255 10.41 15.29 -26.22
C ALA A 255 9.18 14.54 -26.75
N GLU A 256 8.96 14.60 -28.06
CA GLU A 256 7.85 13.90 -28.73
C GLU A 256 7.95 12.38 -28.63
N ASN A 257 9.18 11.85 -28.51
CA ASN A 257 9.48 10.42 -28.47
C ASN A 257 9.98 9.92 -27.11
N LEU A 258 9.80 10.70 -26.03
CA LEU A 258 10.30 10.32 -24.70
C LEU A 258 9.68 8.99 -24.23
N PRO A 259 10.50 7.97 -23.94
CA PRO A 259 10.01 6.70 -23.44
C PRO A 259 9.62 6.85 -21.98
N LEU A 260 8.31 6.89 -21.70
CA LEU A 260 7.80 6.94 -20.33
C LEU A 260 8.14 5.66 -19.56
N MET A 261 8.36 5.79 -18.25
CA MET A 261 8.50 4.67 -17.33
C MET A 261 7.23 3.82 -17.34
N ASP A 262 7.39 2.50 -17.20
CA ASP A 262 6.26 1.58 -17.28
C ASP A 262 5.22 1.88 -16.19
N GLY A 263 4.00 2.21 -16.63
CA GLY A 263 2.90 2.60 -15.74
C GLY A 263 2.89 4.07 -15.31
N ALA A 264 3.87 4.91 -15.69
CA ALA A 264 3.90 6.33 -15.33
C ALA A 264 2.67 7.09 -15.85
N ASP A 265 2.25 6.83 -17.09
CA ASP A 265 1.04 7.42 -17.68
C ASP A 265 -0.20 7.13 -16.81
N ARG A 266 -0.41 5.85 -16.49
CA ARG A 266 -1.53 5.41 -15.62
C ARG A 266 -1.42 6.02 -14.23
N LEU A 267 -0.22 6.05 -13.65
CA LEU A 267 0.04 6.61 -12.32
C LEU A 267 -0.32 8.09 -12.25
N LEU A 268 0.25 8.92 -13.14
CA LEU A 268 0.01 10.35 -13.18
C LEU A 268 -1.47 10.67 -13.40
N ASN A 269 -2.11 10.01 -14.36
CA ASN A 269 -3.54 10.18 -14.61
C ASN A 269 -4.40 9.78 -13.40
N THR A 270 -4.03 8.72 -12.69
CA THR A 270 -4.73 8.27 -11.48
C THR A 270 -4.55 9.25 -10.33
N LEU A 271 -3.34 9.75 -10.11
CA LEU A 271 -3.04 10.76 -9.09
C LEU A 271 -3.88 12.04 -9.29
N LYS A 272 -3.97 12.53 -10.53
CA LYS A 272 -4.81 13.70 -10.86
C LYS A 272 -6.30 13.43 -10.56
N LYS A 273 -6.82 12.24 -10.90
CA LYS A 273 -8.20 11.85 -10.57
C LYS A 273 -8.48 11.84 -9.06
N TYR A 274 -7.50 11.46 -8.25
CA TYR A 274 -7.60 11.49 -6.79
C TYR A 274 -7.27 12.86 -6.17
N GLY A 275 -7.10 13.90 -6.98
CA GLY A 275 -6.88 15.27 -6.50
C GLY A 275 -5.49 15.54 -5.93
N TYR A 276 -4.49 14.72 -6.28
CA TYR A 276 -3.11 15.01 -5.91
C TYR A 276 -2.58 16.22 -6.67
N LYS A 277 -1.82 17.05 -5.96
CA LYS A 277 -0.83 17.94 -6.55
C LYS A 277 0.38 17.11 -6.97
N VAL A 278 0.81 17.29 -8.20
CA VAL A 278 1.96 16.56 -8.76
C VAL A 278 3.02 17.55 -9.18
N ALA A 279 4.24 17.34 -8.68
CA ALA A 279 5.41 18.14 -9.00
C ALA A 279 6.50 17.30 -9.65
N ILE A 280 7.25 17.90 -10.58
CA ILE A 280 8.54 17.37 -11.04
C ILE A 280 9.65 18.20 -10.40
N LEU A 281 10.60 17.52 -9.76
CA LEU A 281 11.83 18.09 -9.22
C LEU A 281 12.99 17.38 -9.92
N SER A 282 13.67 18.03 -10.85
CA SER A 282 14.71 17.40 -11.66
C SER A 282 15.99 18.24 -11.66
N GLY A 283 17.14 17.60 -11.83
CA GLY A 283 18.39 18.29 -12.18
C GLY A 283 18.61 18.41 -13.70
N GLY A 284 17.64 18.00 -14.50
CA GLY A 284 17.69 17.99 -15.96
C GLY A 284 17.26 19.32 -16.58
N PHE A 285 16.75 19.28 -17.81
CA PHE A 285 16.36 20.49 -18.54
C PHE A 285 14.89 20.84 -18.32
N THR A 286 14.62 22.10 -17.96
CA THR A 286 13.26 22.64 -17.78
C THR A 286 12.35 22.37 -18.98
N PHE A 287 12.88 22.40 -20.21
CA PHE A 287 12.13 22.13 -21.43
C PHE A 287 11.42 20.76 -21.42
N PHE A 288 12.11 19.69 -21.02
CA PHE A 288 11.53 18.33 -20.98
C PHE A 288 10.54 18.18 -19.83
N CYS A 289 10.86 18.76 -18.67
CA CYS A 289 9.95 18.78 -17.52
C CYS A 289 8.63 19.50 -17.87
N ASP A 290 8.71 20.66 -18.52
CA ASP A 290 7.54 21.41 -18.98
C ASP A 290 6.74 20.67 -20.05
N TYR A 291 7.41 19.88 -20.89
CA TYR A 291 6.72 19.02 -21.85
C TYR A 291 5.87 17.96 -21.14
N ILE A 292 6.44 17.25 -20.16
CA ILE A 292 5.71 16.26 -19.35
C ILE A 292 4.58 16.95 -18.55
N LYS A 293 4.85 18.12 -17.96
CA LYS A 293 3.86 18.92 -17.25
C LYS A 293 2.65 19.22 -18.12
N ARG A 294 2.85 19.71 -19.35
CA ARG A 294 1.74 19.99 -20.29
C ARG A 294 1.01 18.73 -20.70
N ARG A 295 1.75 17.65 -21.02
CA ARG A 295 1.17 16.37 -21.44
C ARG A 295 0.23 15.76 -20.41
N PHE A 296 0.57 15.85 -19.12
CA PHE A 296 -0.19 15.24 -18.01
C PHE A 296 -0.93 16.24 -17.13
N ASN A 297 -0.94 17.53 -17.49
CA ASN A 297 -1.53 18.60 -16.71
C ASN A 297 -1.03 18.62 -15.24
N LEU A 298 0.30 18.54 -15.05
CA LEU A 298 0.93 18.55 -13.72
C LEU A 298 0.98 19.97 -13.14
N ASP A 299 1.08 20.07 -11.82
CA ASP A 299 0.91 21.34 -11.11
C ASP A 299 2.21 22.16 -11.07
N TYR A 300 3.35 21.52 -10.80
CA TYR A 300 4.63 22.20 -10.60
C TYR A 300 5.79 21.53 -11.34
N VAL A 301 6.77 22.34 -11.74
CA VAL A 301 8.05 21.91 -12.31
C VAL A 301 9.14 22.79 -11.68
N TYR A 302 10.20 22.16 -11.18
CA TYR A 302 11.44 22.81 -10.78
C TYR A 302 12.60 21.99 -11.36
N ALA A 303 13.36 22.62 -12.24
CA ALA A 303 14.53 22.05 -12.91
C ALA A 303 15.50 23.16 -13.30
#